data_AF-H8Z1L1-F1
#
_entry.id   AF-H8Z1L1-F1
#
_cell.length_a   1.000
_cell.length_b   1.000
_cell.length_c   1.000
_cell.angle_alpha   90.00
_cell.angle_beta   90.00
_cell.angle_gamma   90.00
#
_symmetry.space_group_name_H-M   'P 1'
#
loop_
_entity.id
_entity.type
_entity.pdbx_description
1 polymer ?
#
loop_
_entity_poly.entity_id
_entity_poly.type
_entity_poly.pdbx_seq_one_letter_code
_entity_poly.pdbx_strand_id
1 'polypeptide(L)'
;MNLVRYAPLGSILLLCVLFSASTFGANDYPRLEEYLEPTDLEQGDPAGYAQAARDFLASHPDSSLAPRVAFDLLMVAKVFQDQPALAEMRRLLALDYAQSFQARYYRSTFANAGDYRQMLSELIDQFSRRPAPEFPEHFAHGLGAALDDFGDQLLNDPDFLLKSAYLLQAAGETAGQEDLLARLEPMLGGDDDLARIAGIAADSDQSAAEKAVALHGMSTNPSARFLRDLLLLQMTEDARQAPAIRQISAEAAIQDKRFADALALLPRQAPTEGGDKILFQRAWSHAALGQPDEARALIDQLAADYPDSPWLAPGHALKESQEQYDARLKAFSNALISAAKAIADLEALEGTLLYTAAPDGRPITAYVAMDLERNFFATQLRRAETLELAYETGPDGALLYKRGDKVLRRALEPGPVPSFKVDLQRGTDGGFNFSLAANLEDNLGDLIRENRSLLESPLLTTRAGRDELLNYLRESGYLLGEVKQIDGGATLKLLRPDARDPDASSTTLFQLNEAGQLIGLTIGDIKIEDMRYGESGAMAFSQPEWPPLDTLTTEEFDAGFFFGIMDNMSQIFIEPSQR
;
A
#
# COMPACT_ATOMS: atom_id res chain seq x y z
N MET A 1 39.99 47.30 -66.56
CA MET A 1 40.13 46.00 -65.87
C MET A 1 39.41 46.10 -64.55
N ASN A 2 38.40 45.25 -64.37
CA ASN A 2 37.37 45.27 -63.34
C ASN A 2 37.91 44.98 -61.93
N LEU A 3 37.38 45.66 -60.92
CA LEU A 3 37.07 45.06 -59.62
C LEU A 3 35.89 45.80 -58.98
N VAL A 4 34.81 45.04 -58.87
CA VAL A 4 33.44 45.43 -58.56
C VAL A 4 33.16 45.17 -57.09
N ARG A 5 32.41 46.11 -56.51
CA ARG A 5 31.59 46.05 -55.29
C ARG A 5 30.88 44.70 -55.10
N TYR A 6 31.05 44.02 -53.96
CA TYR A 6 30.01 43.21 -53.31
C TYR A 6 30.32 43.00 -51.82
N ALA A 7 29.89 43.96 -50.99
CA ALA A 7 29.74 43.81 -49.54
C ALA A 7 28.30 44.27 -49.21
N PRO A 8 27.30 43.38 -49.35
CA PRO A 8 26.41 43.16 -48.20
C PRO A 8 25.82 41.74 -48.07
N LEU A 9 26.20 40.76 -48.91
CA LEU A 9 25.53 39.44 -48.87
C LEU A 9 25.95 38.55 -47.69
N GLY A 10 27.20 38.64 -47.21
CA GLY A 10 27.69 37.77 -46.14
C GLY A 10 27.05 38.04 -44.78
N SER A 11 26.78 39.31 -44.44
CA SER A 11 26.15 39.69 -43.17
C SER A 11 24.65 39.44 -43.16
N ILE A 12 23.97 39.54 -44.31
CA ILE A 12 22.55 39.22 -44.46
C ILE A 12 22.34 37.70 -44.43
N LEU A 13 23.22 36.88 -45.01
CA LEU A 13 23.13 35.42 -44.89
C LEU A 13 23.40 34.94 -43.46
N LEU A 14 24.33 35.55 -42.72
CA LEU A 14 24.57 35.20 -41.33
C LEU A 14 23.40 35.63 -40.42
N LEU A 15 22.80 36.81 -40.67
CA LEU A 15 21.57 37.22 -39.97
C LEU A 15 20.36 36.39 -40.39
N CYS A 16 20.23 35.94 -41.64
CA CYS A 16 19.17 35.03 -42.06
C CYS A 16 19.37 33.62 -41.51
N VAL A 17 20.60 33.11 -41.37
CA VAL A 17 20.85 31.81 -40.71
C VAL A 17 20.64 31.92 -39.20
N LEU A 18 20.96 33.05 -38.57
CA LEU A 18 20.68 33.30 -37.14
C LEU A 18 19.20 33.62 -36.87
N PHE A 19 18.46 34.21 -37.82
CA PHE A 19 16.99 34.39 -37.73
C PHE A 19 16.21 33.13 -38.17
N SER A 20 16.74 32.30 -39.05
CA SER A 20 16.12 31.01 -39.41
C SER A 20 16.38 29.95 -38.33
N ALA A 21 17.54 29.99 -37.66
CA ALA A 21 17.82 29.11 -36.52
C ALA A 21 17.04 29.50 -35.25
N SER A 22 16.45 30.70 -35.20
CA SER A 22 15.60 31.14 -34.09
C SER A 22 14.09 31.06 -34.39
N THR A 23 13.68 30.57 -35.56
CA THR A 23 12.25 30.35 -35.91
C THR A 23 11.88 28.91 -36.26
N PHE A 24 12.83 27.96 -36.15
CA PHE A 24 12.56 26.50 -36.30
C PHE A 24 12.68 25.73 -34.96
N GLY A 25 12.67 26.42 -33.83
CA GLY A 25 12.55 25.85 -32.48
C GLY A 25 11.18 26.11 -31.85
N ALA A 26 10.10 26.07 -32.64
CA ALA A 26 8.78 25.87 -32.05
C ALA A 26 8.73 24.40 -31.62
N ASN A 27 9.06 24.15 -30.35
CA ASN A 27 8.98 22.83 -29.70
C ASN A 27 7.63 22.19 -30.02
N ASP A 28 7.63 21.13 -30.85
CA ASP A 28 6.49 20.25 -31.06
C ASP A 28 6.29 19.46 -29.76
N TYR A 29 5.50 20.04 -28.85
CA TYR A 29 5.04 19.34 -27.66
C TYR A 29 3.69 18.69 -28.01
N PRO A 30 3.38 17.50 -27.45
CA PRO A 30 2.13 16.83 -27.73
C PRO A 30 0.98 17.69 -27.19
N ARG A 31 0.10 18.13 -28.10
CA ARG A 31 -1.10 18.88 -27.73
C ARG A 31 -2.25 17.91 -27.53
N LEU A 32 -2.86 17.94 -26.35
CA LEU A 32 -3.95 17.07 -25.99
C LEU A 32 -5.08 17.05 -27.05
N GLU A 33 -5.38 18.24 -27.59
CA GLU A 33 -6.45 18.45 -28.56
C GLU A 33 -6.21 17.69 -29.86
N GLU A 34 -4.96 17.53 -30.29
CA GLU A 34 -4.60 16.82 -31.53
C GLU A 34 -4.86 15.31 -31.47
N TYR A 35 -4.97 14.76 -30.26
CA TYR A 35 -5.20 13.33 -30.04
C TYR A 35 -6.64 13.04 -29.59
N LEU A 36 -7.29 13.97 -28.89
CA LEU A 36 -8.63 13.72 -28.34
C LEU A 36 -9.77 14.23 -29.23
N GLU A 37 -9.52 15.12 -30.19
CA GLU A 37 -10.56 15.56 -31.12
C GLU A 37 -10.98 14.40 -32.04
N PRO A 38 -12.26 13.96 -32.02
CA PRO A 38 -12.75 12.99 -32.97
C PRO A 38 -12.72 13.61 -34.37
N THR A 39 -12.05 12.94 -35.32
CA THR A 39 -12.25 13.26 -36.74
C THR A 39 -13.51 12.54 -37.23
N ASP A 40 -14.05 12.94 -38.39
CA ASP A 40 -15.24 12.32 -39.00
C ASP A 40 -15.12 10.80 -39.25
N LEU A 41 -13.94 10.18 -39.01
CA LEU A 41 -13.62 8.80 -39.34
C LEU A 41 -12.96 7.99 -38.19
N GLU A 42 -12.47 8.60 -37.10
CA GLU A 42 -11.81 7.89 -35.99
C GLU A 42 -12.16 8.47 -34.61
N GLN A 43 -12.32 7.60 -33.60
CA GLN A 43 -12.39 7.99 -32.19
C GLN A 43 -11.00 8.52 -31.77
N GLY A 44 -10.95 9.51 -30.86
CA GLY A 44 -9.68 10.06 -30.37
C GLY A 44 -8.74 8.97 -29.81
N ASP A 45 -7.43 9.24 -29.83
CA ASP A 45 -6.34 8.35 -29.43
C ASP A 45 -5.67 8.80 -28.10
N PRO A 46 -6.33 8.57 -26.96
CA PRO A 46 -5.76 8.92 -25.65
C PRO A 46 -4.49 8.13 -25.32
N ALA A 47 -4.34 6.92 -25.87
CA ALA A 47 -3.15 6.09 -25.67
C ALA A 47 -1.95 6.67 -26.43
N GLY A 48 -2.16 7.13 -27.67
CA GLY A 48 -1.16 7.86 -28.44
C GLY A 48 -0.71 9.15 -27.76
N TYR A 49 -1.66 9.92 -27.20
CA TYR A 49 -1.30 11.10 -26.40
C TYR A 49 -0.44 10.73 -25.19
N ALA A 50 -0.87 9.72 -24.43
CA ALA A 50 -0.15 9.29 -23.23
C ALA A 50 1.28 8.88 -23.54
N GLN A 51 1.49 8.16 -24.64
CA GLN A 51 2.84 7.79 -25.09
C GLN A 51 3.65 9.01 -25.50
N ALA A 52 3.12 9.89 -26.35
CA ALA A 52 3.82 11.09 -26.81
C ALA A 52 4.17 12.05 -25.66
N ALA A 53 3.28 12.20 -24.68
CA ALA A 53 3.51 12.99 -23.48
C ALA A 53 4.64 12.42 -22.62
N ARG A 54 4.67 11.10 -22.38
CA ARG A 54 5.79 10.45 -21.68
C ARG A 54 7.12 10.64 -22.40
N ASP A 55 7.13 10.44 -23.72
CA ASP A 55 8.34 10.61 -24.54
C ASP A 55 8.85 12.05 -24.51
N PHE A 56 7.94 13.04 -24.54
CA PHE A 56 8.29 14.45 -24.41
C PHE A 56 8.88 14.77 -23.03
N LEU A 57 8.25 14.32 -21.94
CA LEU A 57 8.71 14.57 -20.58
C LEU A 57 10.08 13.91 -20.31
N ALA A 58 10.33 12.72 -20.85
CA ALA A 58 11.61 12.04 -20.73
C ALA A 58 12.74 12.74 -21.52
N SER A 59 12.42 13.30 -22.70
CA SER A 59 13.42 13.95 -23.57
C SER A 59 13.63 15.44 -23.30
N HIS A 60 12.65 16.10 -22.69
CA HIS A 60 12.65 17.55 -22.43
C HIS A 60 12.17 17.88 -21.00
N PRO A 61 12.77 17.29 -19.95
CA PRO A 61 12.30 17.46 -18.57
C PRO A 61 12.33 18.93 -18.10
N ASP A 62 13.30 19.72 -18.58
CA ASP A 62 13.48 21.13 -18.22
C ASP A 62 12.71 22.12 -19.12
N SER A 63 11.88 21.61 -20.03
CA SER A 63 11.11 22.47 -20.93
C SER A 63 10.09 23.31 -20.16
N SER A 64 9.92 24.58 -20.55
CA SER A 64 8.87 25.44 -19.99
C SER A 64 7.45 24.91 -20.23
N LEU A 65 7.30 23.94 -21.16
CA LEU A 65 6.04 23.27 -21.47
C LEU A 65 5.86 21.93 -20.76
N ALA A 66 6.92 21.38 -20.14
CA ALA A 66 6.84 20.11 -19.44
C ALA A 66 5.79 20.09 -18.32
N PRO A 67 5.65 21.14 -17.48
CA PRO A 67 4.58 21.17 -16.48
C PRO A 67 3.17 21.12 -17.08
N ARG A 68 2.98 21.70 -18.28
CA ARG A 68 1.71 21.63 -19.02
C ARG A 68 1.44 20.21 -19.49
N VAL A 69 2.41 19.60 -20.17
CA VAL A 69 2.29 18.23 -20.69
C VAL A 69 2.01 17.24 -19.56
N ALA A 70 2.70 17.39 -18.41
CA ALA A 70 2.46 16.57 -17.23
C ALA A 70 1.04 16.72 -16.67
N PHE A 71 0.52 17.94 -16.61
CA PHE A 71 -0.84 18.21 -16.15
C PHE A 71 -1.91 17.69 -17.12
N ASP A 72 -1.70 17.87 -18.42
CA ASP A 72 -2.60 17.35 -19.45
C ASP A 72 -2.62 15.81 -19.41
N LEU A 73 -1.45 15.16 -19.23
CA LEU A 73 -1.36 13.71 -19.05
C LEU A 73 -2.01 13.25 -17.74
N LEU A 74 -1.89 13.99 -16.65
CA LEU A 74 -2.60 13.68 -15.40
C LEU A 74 -4.13 13.62 -15.62
N MET A 75 -4.68 14.57 -16.37
CA MET A 75 -6.12 14.61 -16.67
C MET A 75 -6.55 13.42 -17.53
N VAL A 76 -5.81 13.12 -18.61
CA VAL A 76 -6.07 11.94 -19.46
C VAL A 76 -5.98 10.66 -18.64
N ALA A 77 -4.91 10.49 -17.88
CA ALA A 77 -4.70 9.31 -17.04
C ALA A 77 -5.85 9.11 -16.05
N LYS A 78 -6.37 10.19 -15.46
CA LYS A 78 -7.53 10.14 -14.57
C LYS A 78 -8.82 9.73 -15.30
N VAL A 79 -9.07 10.26 -16.48
CA VAL A 79 -10.30 9.95 -17.28
C VAL A 79 -10.27 8.51 -17.78
N PHE A 80 -9.12 8.05 -18.27
CA PHE A 80 -8.95 6.72 -18.87
C PHE A 80 -8.41 5.66 -17.88
N GLN A 81 -8.31 6.00 -16.60
CA GLN A 81 -7.88 5.11 -15.52
C GLN A 81 -6.47 4.51 -15.70
N ASP A 82 -5.55 5.23 -16.33
CA ASP A 82 -4.12 4.87 -16.41
C ASP A 82 -3.43 5.21 -15.08
N GLN A 83 -3.51 4.29 -14.12
CA GLN A 83 -2.93 4.47 -12.77
C GLN A 83 -1.42 4.73 -12.78
N PRO A 84 -0.60 4.05 -13.61
CA PRO A 84 0.83 4.35 -13.72
C PRO A 84 1.14 5.80 -14.14
N ALA A 85 0.52 6.31 -15.22
CA ALA A 85 0.70 7.70 -15.61
C ALA A 85 0.21 8.66 -14.53
N LEU A 86 -0.92 8.34 -13.90
CA LEU A 86 -1.48 9.17 -12.85
C LEU A 86 -0.50 9.29 -11.66
N ALA A 87 0.10 8.20 -11.20
CA ALA A 87 1.09 8.23 -10.13
C ALA A 87 2.34 9.04 -10.52
N GLU A 88 2.85 8.84 -11.73
CA GLU A 88 4.03 9.53 -12.25
C GLU A 88 3.80 11.05 -12.36
N MET A 89 2.67 11.47 -12.95
CA MET A 89 2.38 12.90 -13.14
C MET A 89 2.10 13.61 -11.81
N ARG A 90 1.49 12.92 -10.84
CA ARG A 90 1.37 13.46 -9.46
C ARG A 90 2.73 13.76 -8.86
N ARG A 91 3.69 12.82 -8.97
CA ARG A 91 5.07 13.02 -8.50
C ARG A 91 5.72 14.21 -9.19
N LEU A 92 5.66 14.28 -10.52
CA LEU A 92 6.26 15.37 -11.30
C LEU A 92 5.68 16.74 -10.89
N LEU A 93 4.35 16.86 -10.80
CA LEU A 93 3.71 18.12 -10.44
C LEU A 93 3.94 18.50 -8.98
N ALA A 94 4.01 17.53 -8.07
CA ALA A 94 4.25 17.77 -6.64
C ALA A 94 5.69 18.18 -6.34
N LEU A 95 6.67 17.59 -7.02
CA LEU A 95 8.09 17.71 -6.68
C LEU A 95 8.88 18.46 -7.75
N ASP A 96 8.94 17.91 -8.97
CA ASP A 96 9.85 18.36 -10.04
C ASP A 96 9.39 19.69 -10.66
N TYR A 97 8.08 19.90 -10.76
CA TYR A 97 7.45 21.10 -11.35
C TYR A 97 6.69 21.94 -10.31
N ALA A 98 7.02 21.79 -9.02
CA ALA A 98 6.25 22.31 -7.90
C ALA A 98 5.94 23.83 -7.97
N GLN A 99 6.82 24.62 -8.59
CA GLN A 99 6.65 26.07 -8.71
C GLN A 99 5.80 26.52 -9.90
N SER A 100 5.47 25.62 -10.82
CA SER A 100 4.68 25.93 -12.02
C SER A 100 3.23 26.31 -11.70
N PHE A 101 2.58 27.02 -12.62
CA PHE A 101 1.15 27.34 -12.51
C PHE A 101 0.29 26.07 -12.47
N GLN A 102 0.65 25.05 -13.26
CA GLN A 102 -0.04 23.77 -13.32
C GLN A 102 0.07 23.01 -11.99
N ALA A 103 1.25 23.01 -11.38
CA ALA A 103 1.44 22.41 -10.06
C ALA A 103 0.65 23.15 -8.97
N ARG A 104 0.62 24.49 -9.00
CA ARG A 104 -0.23 25.29 -8.08
C ARG A 104 -1.71 24.96 -8.25
N TYR A 105 -2.19 24.88 -9.49
CA TYR A 105 -3.57 24.46 -9.75
C TYR A 105 -3.81 23.04 -9.23
N TYR A 106 -2.92 22.10 -9.52
CA TYR A 106 -3.01 20.73 -9.01
C TYR A 106 -3.11 20.69 -7.47
N ARG A 107 -2.26 21.43 -6.75
CA ARG A 107 -2.35 21.54 -5.28
C ARG A 107 -3.64 22.16 -4.80
N SER A 108 -4.18 23.15 -5.52
CA SER A 108 -5.48 23.76 -5.18
C SER A 108 -6.68 22.80 -5.31
N THR A 109 -6.49 21.63 -5.93
CA THR A 109 -7.54 20.60 -6.01
C THR A 109 -7.71 19.77 -4.74
N PHE A 110 -6.77 19.87 -3.79
CA PHE A 110 -6.86 19.16 -2.51
C PHE A 110 -7.78 19.93 -1.55
N ALA A 111 -8.63 19.21 -0.82
CA ALA A 111 -9.63 19.85 0.04
C ALA A 111 -9.00 20.51 1.27
N ASN A 112 -7.90 19.95 1.78
CA ASN A 112 -7.18 20.45 2.94
C ASN A 112 -5.68 20.05 2.90
N ALA A 113 -4.89 20.64 3.81
CA ALA A 113 -3.45 20.38 3.93
C ALA A 113 -3.12 18.93 4.33
N GLY A 114 -4.01 18.25 5.06
CA GLY A 114 -3.87 16.86 5.46
C GLY A 114 -3.88 15.91 4.26
N ASP A 115 -4.82 16.10 3.32
CA ASP A 115 -4.90 15.29 2.09
C ASP A 115 -3.63 15.43 1.24
N TYR A 116 -3.09 16.65 1.14
CA TYR A 116 -1.85 16.91 0.40
C TYR A 116 -0.63 16.32 1.12
N ARG A 117 -0.56 16.46 2.46
CA ARG A 117 0.47 15.82 3.27
C ARG A 117 0.47 14.30 3.06
N GLN A 118 -0.71 13.66 3.08
CA GLN A 118 -0.81 12.21 2.88
C GLN A 118 -0.20 11.80 1.54
N MET A 119 -0.49 12.55 0.46
CA MET A 119 0.12 12.31 -0.85
C MET A 119 1.65 12.48 -0.82
N LEU A 120 2.18 13.51 -0.15
CA LEU A 120 3.63 13.64 0.02
C LEU A 120 4.23 12.47 0.83
N SER A 121 3.57 12.04 1.91
CA SER A 121 4.00 10.88 2.70
C SER A 121 4.04 9.60 1.85
N GLU A 122 3.07 9.40 0.95
CA GLU A 122 3.09 8.29 -0.01
C GLU A 122 4.32 8.34 -0.93
N LEU A 123 4.74 9.53 -1.38
CA LEU A 123 5.96 9.70 -2.18
C LEU A 123 7.23 9.38 -1.36
N ILE A 124 7.27 9.78 -0.08
CA ILE A 124 8.37 9.45 0.84
C ILE A 124 8.46 7.92 1.03
N ASP A 125 7.32 7.26 1.26
CA ASP A 125 7.27 5.81 1.46
C ASP A 125 7.65 5.05 0.18
N GLN A 126 7.31 5.57 -1.01
CA GLN A 126 7.77 5.04 -2.30
C GLN A 126 9.29 5.14 -2.45
N PHE A 127 9.88 6.28 -2.09
CA PHE A 127 11.34 6.46 -2.08
C PHE A 127 12.03 5.43 -1.18
N SER A 128 11.48 5.12 0.01
CA SER A 128 12.06 4.10 0.89
C SER A 128 12.18 2.72 0.20
N ARG A 129 11.22 2.37 -0.67
CA ARG A 129 11.23 1.09 -1.40
C ARG A 129 12.18 1.09 -2.60
N ARG A 130 12.31 2.25 -3.27
CA ARG A 130 13.17 2.43 -4.45
C ARG A 130 13.91 3.78 -4.33
N PRO A 131 15.05 3.81 -3.62
CA PRO A 131 15.77 5.04 -3.39
C PRO A 131 16.30 5.64 -4.70
N ALA A 132 16.06 6.94 -4.90
CA ALA A 132 16.58 7.72 -6.02
C ALA A 132 17.45 8.88 -5.46
N PRO A 133 18.71 9.04 -5.89
CA PRO A 133 19.61 10.06 -5.35
C PRO A 133 19.10 11.50 -5.44
N GLU A 134 18.33 11.81 -6.49
CA GLU A 134 17.76 13.13 -6.76
C GLU A 134 16.50 13.45 -5.94
N PHE A 135 15.87 12.44 -5.34
CA PHE A 135 14.60 12.60 -4.64
C PHE A 135 14.63 13.62 -3.49
N PRO A 136 15.65 13.65 -2.60
CA PRO A 136 15.67 14.62 -1.50
C PRO A 136 15.63 16.08 -1.96
N GLU A 137 16.35 16.43 -3.02
CA GLU A 137 16.38 17.79 -3.58
C GLU A 137 15.00 18.17 -4.15
N HIS A 138 14.40 17.28 -4.95
CA HIS A 138 13.07 17.52 -5.50
C HIS A 138 11.99 17.58 -4.41
N PHE A 139 12.13 16.76 -3.36
CA PHE A 139 11.25 16.80 -2.20
C PHE A 139 11.37 18.13 -1.45
N ALA A 140 12.58 18.63 -1.22
CA ALA A 140 12.80 19.92 -0.56
C ALA A 140 12.12 21.07 -1.32
N HIS A 141 12.26 21.10 -2.65
CA HIS A 141 11.57 22.09 -3.50
C HIS A 141 10.04 21.94 -3.46
N GLY A 142 9.53 20.71 -3.52
CA GLY A 142 8.11 20.40 -3.42
C GLY A 142 7.50 20.80 -2.08
N LEU A 143 8.22 20.51 -0.98
CA LEU A 143 7.82 20.88 0.37
C LEU A 143 7.76 22.40 0.55
N GLY A 144 8.75 23.13 0.05
CA GLY A 144 8.74 24.60 0.08
C GLY A 144 7.51 25.18 -0.64
N ALA A 145 7.21 24.69 -1.85
CA ALA A 145 6.02 25.12 -2.60
C ALA A 145 4.71 24.76 -1.88
N ALA A 146 4.67 23.63 -1.18
CA ALA A 146 3.52 23.20 -0.40
C ALA A 146 3.31 24.08 0.85
N LEU A 147 4.39 24.48 1.52
CA LEU A 147 4.33 25.40 2.66
C LEU A 147 3.87 26.79 2.25
N ASP A 148 4.24 27.27 1.06
CA ASP A 148 3.72 28.54 0.53
C ASP A 148 2.19 28.54 0.36
N ASP A 149 1.61 27.39 -0.03
CA ASP A 149 0.18 27.26 -0.34
C ASP A 149 -0.67 26.86 0.90
N PHE A 150 -0.17 25.96 1.75
CA PHE A 150 -0.91 25.39 2.88
C PHE A 150 -0.44 25.91 4.26
N GLY A 151 0.73 26.54 4.32
CA GLY A 151 1.34 27.01 5.56
C GLY A 151 1.56 25.91 6.59
N ASP A 152 1.51 26.30 7.86
CA ASP A 152 1.80 25.46 9.00
C ASP A 152 0.90 24.23 9.15
N GLN A 153 -0.28 24.22 8.54
CA GLN A 153 -1.21 23.08 8.64
C GLN A 153 -0.62 21.80 8.03
N LEU A 154 0.27 21.96 7.04
CA LEU A 154 0.98 20.84 6.42
C LEU A 154 1.85 20.09 7.44
N LEU A 155 2.38 20.80 8.44
CA LEU A 155 3.37 20.30 9.39
C LEU A 155 2.76 19.82 10.72
N ASN A 156 1.45 19.59 10.78
CA ASN A 156 0.75 19.11 11.98
C ASN A 156 0.81 17.58 12.17
N ASP A 157 1.87 16.94 11.70
CA ASP A 157 2.08 15.50 11.82
C ASP A 157 3.54 15.20 12.17
N PRO A 158 3.82 14.57 13.32
CA PRO A 158 5.19 14.40 13.80
C PRO A 158 6.00 13.41 12.97
N ASP A 159 5.37 12.38 12.39
CA ASP A 159 6.06 11.43 11.49
C ASP A 159 6.54 12.12 10.22
N PHE A 160 5.63 12.86 9.57
CA PHE A 160 5.91 13.64 8.38
C PHE A 160 6.99 14.69 8.64
N LEU A 161 6.93 15.38 9.78
CA LEU A 161 7.96 16.35 10.20
C LEU A 161 9.33 15.70 10.31
N LEU A 162 9.42 14.55 11.00
CA LEU A 162 10.67 13.82 11.18
C LEU A 162 11.25 13.42 9.82
N LYS A 163 10.46 12.74 8.98
CA LYS A 163 10.90 12.30 7.64
C LYS A 163 11.33 13.49 6.77
N SER A 164 10.55 14.57 6.78
CA SER A 164 10.86 15.79 6.03
C SER A 164 12.15 16.45 6.49
N ALA A 165 12.39 16.55 7.80
CA ALA A 165 13.62 17.13 8.35
C ALA A 165 14.88 16.41 7.85
N TYR A 166 14.86 15.07 7.82
CA TYR A 166 15.99 14.29 7.33
C TYR A 166 16.11 14.27 5.80
N LEU A 167 15.01 14.46 5.05
CA LEU A 167 15.10 14.72 3.60
C LEU A 167 15.70 16.09 3.30
N LEU A 168 15.34 17.12 4.07
CA LEU A 168 15.97 18.45 3.97
C LEU A 168 17.46 18.36 4.28
N GLN A 169 17.85 17.62 5.32
CA GLN A 169 19.26 17.35 5.59
C GLN A 169 19.96 16.70 4.39
N ALA A 170 19.33 15.69 3.79
CA ALA A 170 19.85 14.97 2.64
C ALA A 170 19.98 15.86 1.39
N ALA A 171 19.10 16.85 1.24
CA ALA A 171 19.17 17.88 0.22
C ALA A 171 20.20 18.99 0.51
N GLY A 172 20.78 19.03 1.71
CA GLY A 172 21.70 20.09 2.15
C GLY A 172 21.01 21.33 2.75
N GLU A 173 19.71 21.27 3.00
CA GLU A 173 18.88 22.36 3.55
C GLU A 173 18.90 22.37 5.08
N THR A 174 20.07 22.64 5.67
CA THR A 174 20.30 22.54 7.14
C THR A 174 19.39 23.47 7.95
N ALA A 175 19.15 24.71 7.49
CA ALA A 175 18.28 25.64 8.21
C ALA A 175 16.82 25.16 8.25
N GLY A 176 16.34 24.57 7.15
CA GLY A 176 15.01 23.97 7.10
C GLY A 176 14.92 22.72 7.98
N GLN A 177 15.96 21.89 8.02
CA GLN A 177 16.02 20.76 8.95
C GLN A 177 15.90 21.23 10.41
N GLU A 178 16.70 22.22 10.83
CA GLU A 178 16.70 22.73 12.21
C GLU A 178 15.32 23.27 12.62
N ASP A 179 14.65 23.98 11.73
CA ASP A 179 13.29 24.52 11.96
C ASP A 179 12.26 23.39 12.16
N LEU A 180 12.27 22.38 11.28
CA LEU A 180 11.36 21.24 11.40
C LEU A 180 11.62 20.41 12.68
N LEU A 181 12.88 20.21 13.06
CA LEU A 181 13.23 19.51 14.30
C LEU A 181 12.82 20.29 15.55
N ALA A 182 13.02 21.61 15.57
CA ALA A 182 12.57 22.47 16.66
C ALA A 182 11.05 22.44 16.83
N ARG A 183 10.31 22.29 15.72
CA ARG A 183 8.86 22.14 15.74
C ARG A 183 8.40 20.75 16.16
N LEU A 184 9.17 19.71 15.82
CA LEU A 184 8.89 18.33 16.20
C LEU A 184 9.06 18.10 17.71
N GLU A 185 10.07 18.71 18.34
CA GLU A 185 10.41 18.51 19.76
C GLU A 185 9.20 18.55 20.72
N PRO A 186 8.34 19.60 20.71
CA PRO A 186 7.17 19.65 21.60
C PRO A 186 6.05 18.65 21.24
N MET A 187 6.09 18.02 20.06
CA MET A 187 5.11 17.03 19.61
C MET A 187 5.48 15.60 20.01
N LEU A 188 6.74 15.36 20.40
CA LEU A 188 7.21 14.03 20.79
C LEU A 188 6.83 13.73 22.24
N GLY A 189 6.15 12.60 22.44
CA GLY A 189 5.92 12.04 23.78
C GLY A 189 7.15 11.30 24.29
N GLY A 190 7.47 11.42 25.59
CA GLY A 190 8.69 10.83 26.17
C GLY A 190 8.81 9.30 26.07
N ASP A 191 7.68 8.59 25.98
CA ASP A 191 7.62 7.11 25.90
C ASP A 191 7.17 6.58 24.52
N ASP A 192 7.07 7.45 23.49
CA ASP A 192 6.65 7.04 22.15
C ASP A 192 7.84 6.48 21.33
N ASP A 193 7.58 5.46 20.50
CA ASP A 193 8.55 4.90 19.56
C ASP A 193 9.09 5.96 18.61
N LEU A 194 8.25 6.92 18.19
CA LEU A 194 8.70 8.01 17.32
C LEU A 194 9.74 8.91 18.01
N ALA A 195 9.61 9.15 19.32
CA ALA A 195 10.59 9.93 20.09
C ALA A 195 11.93 9.19 20.20
N ARG A 196 11.89 7.87 20.40
CA ARG A 196 13.09 7.01 20.41
C ARG A 196 13.78 7.02 19.05
N ILE A 197 13.02 6.92 17.97
CA ILE A 197 13.54 6.97 16.59
C ILE A 197 14.18 8.33 16.31
N ALA A 198 13.51 9.43 16.66
CA ALA A 198 14.05 10.78 16.52
C ALA A 198 15.34 10.96 17.32
N GLY A 199 15.40 10.42 18.55
CA GLY A 199 16.59 10.41 19.39
C GLY A 199 17.78 9.70 18.75
N ILE A 200 17.57 8.50 18.18
CA ILE A 200 18.62 7.76 17.46
C ILE A 200 19.12 8.57 16.26
N ALA A 201 18.21 9.15 15.48
CA ALA A 201 18.57 9.90 14.29
C ALA A 201 19.36 11.18 14.62
N ALA A 202 19.00 11.86 15.72
CA ALA A 202 19.61 13.10 16.17
C ALA A 202 20.94 12.92 16.92
N ASP A 203 21.26 11.70 17.38
CA ASP A 203 22.45 11.43 18.20
C ASP A 203 23.76 11.80 17.50
N SER A 204 24.43 12.87 17.92
CA SER A 204 25.68 13.34 17.31
C SER A 204 26.88 12.43 17.61
N ASP A 205 26.79 11.60 18.65
CA ASP A 205 27.89 10.75 19.10
C ASP A 205 27.94 9.43 18.32
N GLN A 206 26.86 9.07 17.63
CA GLN A 206 26.79 7.90 16.74
C GLN A 206 27.14 8.24 15.30
N SER A 207 27.95 7.37 14.69
CA SER A 207 28.17 7.36 13.24
C SER A 207 26.87 7.00 12.48
N ALA A 208 26.80 7.37 11.20
CA ALA A 208 25.68 6.98 10.33
C ALA A 208 25.47 5.46 10.29
N ALA A 209 26.55 4.68 10.40
CA ALA A 209 26.51 3.22 10.44
C ALA A 209 25.83 2.71 11.72
N GLU A 210 26.19 3.24 12.88
CA GLU A 210 25.59 2.87 14.17
C GLU A 210 24.10 3.24 14.20
N LYS A 211 23.76 4.43 13.72
CA LYS A 211 22.36 4.86 13.58
C LYS A 211 21.55 3.95 12.68
N ALA A 212 22.09 3.59 11.50
CA ALA A 212 21.39 2.69 10.58
C ALA A 212 21.13 1.31 11.21
N VAL A 213 22.09 0.77 11.97
CA VAL A 213 21.92 -0.49 12.71
C VAL A 213 20.86 -0.35 13.81
N ALA A 214 20.91 0.73 14.61
CA ALA A 214 19.93 0.98 15.66
C ALA A 214 18.50 1.13 15.11
N LEU A 215 18.34 1.92 14.04
CA LEU A 215 17.07 2.12 13.33
C LEU A 215 16.56 0.82 12.69
N HIS A 216 17.47 -0.02 12.18
CA HIS A 216 17.10 -1.34 11.66
C HIS A 216 16.45 -2.22 12.72
N GLY A 217 16.88 -2.12 13.99
CA GLY A 217 16.23 -2.81 15.10
C GLY A 217 14.76 -2.42 15.32
N MET A 218 14.37 -1.22 14.88
CA MET A 218 13.01 -0.67 15.00
C MET A 218 12.26 -0.63 13.66
N SER A 219 12.75 -1.27 12.59
CA SER A 219 12.21 -1.12 11.23
C SER A 219 10.83 -1.77 10.96
N THR A 220 10.19 -2.32 12.00
CA THR A 220 8.74 -2.57 11.98
C THR A 220 7.98 -1.25 11.89
N ASN A 221 8.48 -0.20 12.55
CA ASN A 221 8.03 1.17 12.42
C ASN A 221 8.47 1.76 11.04
N PRO A 222 7.54 2.31 10.24
CA PRO A 222 7.86 2.89 8.93
C PRO A 222 8.88 4.04 8.97
N SER A 223 8.87 4.89 9.99
CA SER A 223 9.78 6.03 10.15
C SER A 223 11.22 5.54 10.38
N ALA A 224 11.40 4.53 11.24
CA ALA A 224 12.70 3.92 11.46
C ALA A 224 13.26 3.28 10.19
N ARG A 225 12.39 2.60 9.43
CA ARG A 225 12.74 2.00 8.13
C ARG A 225 13.19 3.08 7.13
N PHE A 226 12.41 4.14 7.00
CA PHE A 226 12.71 5.26 6.12
C PHE A 226 14.08 5.88 6.45
N LEU A 227 14.32 6.22 7.72
CA LEU A 227 15.57 6.84 8.14
C LEU A 227 16.78 5.90 7.96
N ARG A 228 16.61 4.60 8.22
CA ARG A 228 17.64 3.60 7.91
C ARG A 228 17.98 3.62 6.42
N ASP A 229 16.98 3.57 5.54
CA ASP A 229 17.20 3.49 4.10
C ASP A 229 17.83 4.77 3.55
N LEU A 230 17.43 5.93 4.09
CA LEU A 230 18.06 7.21 3.77
C LEU A 230 19.54 7.24 4.19
N LEU A 231 19.86 6.79 5.40
CA LEU A 231 21.25 6.72 5.87
C LEU A 231 22.08 5.76 5.00
N LEU A 232 21.54 4.59 4.65
CA LEU A 232 22.19 3.63 3.77
C LEU A 232 22.46 4.23 2.38
N LEU A 233 21.53 5.03 1.84
CA LEU A 233 21.69 5.73 0.56
C LEU A 233 22.82 6.76 0.62
N GLN A 234 22.99 7.45 1.75
CA GLN A 234 24.02 8.47 1.94
C GLN A 234 25.41 7.91 2.25
N MET A 235 25.51 6.63 2.64
CA MET A 235 26.79 6.00 2.95
C MET A 235 27.68 5.88 1.71
N THR A 236 28.98 6.10 1.91
CA THR A 236 30.02 5.79 0.93
C THR A 236 30.09 4.29 0.65
N GLU A 237 30.65 3.92 -0.51
CA GLU A 237 30.80 2.51 -0.88
C GLU A 237 31.59 1.73 0.18
N ASP A 238 32.69 2.30 0.70
CA ASP A 238 33.50 1.67 1.75
C ASP A 238 32.71 1.43 3.03
N ALA A 239 31.88 2.39 3.47
CA ALA A 239 31.04 2.23 4.65
C ALA A 239 29.99 1.12 4.46
N ARG A 240 29.43 0.99 3.24
CA ARG A 240 28.49 -0.10 2.90
C ARG A 240 29.14 -1.47 2.89
N GLN A 241 30.46 -1.57 2.76
CA GLN A 241 31.18 -2.84 2.85
C GLN A 241 31.39 -3.32 4.30
N ALA A 242 31.06 -2.52 5.32
CA ALA A 242 31.13 -2.96 6.70
C ALA A 242 30.19 -4.16 6.94
N PRO A 243 30.60 -5.22 7.67
CA PRO A 243 29.80 -6.44 7.85
C PRO A 243 28.37 -6.18 8.36
N ALA A 244 28.22 -5.36 9.41
CA ALA A 244 26.91 -5.01 9.97
C ALA A 244 26.01 -4.28 8.96
N ILE A 245 26.58 -3.38 8.15
CA ILE A 245 25.84 -2.63 7.12
C ILE A 245 25.39 -3.55 5.99
N ARG A 246 26.25 -4.48 5.55
CA ARG A 246 25.85 -5.51 4.58
C ARG A 246 24.72 -6.39 5.09
N GLN A 247 24.75 -6.76 6.37
CA GLN A 247 23.70 -7.59 6.97
C GLN A 247 22.35 -6.87 6.97
N ILE A 248 22.29 -5.64 7.51
CA ILE A 248 21.02 -4.89 7.53
C ILE A 248 20.54 -4.53 6.13
N SER A 249 21.45 -4.33 5.17
CA SER A 249 21.10 -4.08 3.76
C SER A 249 20.51 -5.32 3.08
N ALA A 250 21.05 -6.51 3.38
CA ALA A 250 20.50 -7.76 2.88
C ALA A 250 19.13 -8.07 3.49
N GLU A 251 18.96 -7.83 4.80
CA GLU A 251 17.68 -7.98 5.49
C GLU A 251 16.62 -7.01 4.95
N ALA A 252 16.99 -5.75 4.72
CA ALA A 252 16.13 -4.76 4.07
C ALA A 252 15.74 -5.21 2.66
N ALA A 253 16.71 -5.67 1.86
CA ALA A 253 16.43 -6.20 0.52
C ALA A 253 15.46 -7.39 0.54
N ILE A 254 15.62 -8.34 1.47
CA ILE A 254 14.67 -9.45 1.66
C ILE A 254 13.27 -8.94 2.05
N GLN A 255 13.20 -7.99 2.98
CA GLN A 255 11.94 -7.38 3.43
C GLN A 255 11.19 -6.71 2.28
N ASP A 256 11.93 -6.05 1.38
CA ASP A 256 11.45 -5.37 0.17
C ASP A 256 11.27 -6.30 -1.04
N LYS A 257 11.40 -7.62 -0.86
CA LYS A 257 11.28 -8.64 -1.92
C LYS A 257 12.36 -8.56 -3.00
N ARG A 258 13.47 -7.88 -2.74
CA ARG A 258 14.67 -7.77 -3.61
C ARG A 258 15.66 -8.89 -3.31
N PHE A 259 15.22 -10.13 -3.49
CA PHE A 259 16.00 -11.33 -3.14
C PHE A 259 17.32 -11.45 -3.91
N ALA A 260 17.38 -10.97 -5.16
CA ALA A 260 18.61 -10.94 -5.94
C ALA A 260 19.68 -10.01 -5.33
N ASP A 261 19.26 -8.83 -4.84
CA ASP A 261 20.16 -7.88 -4.18
C ASP A 261 20.70 -8.47 -2.87
N ALA A 262 19.85 -9.15 -2.10
CA ALA A 262 20.25 -9.84 -0.88
C ALA A 262 21.31 -10.93 -1.18
N LEU A 263 21.12 -11.73 -2.24
CA LEU A 263 22.09 -12.75 -2.65
C LEU A 263 23.42 -12.16 -3.15
N ALA A 264 23.44 -10.91 -3.63
CA ALA A 264 24.69 -10.25 -3.98
C ALA A 264 25.51 -9.84 -2.74
N LEU A 265 24.85 -9.62 -1.60
CA LEU A 265 25.43 -9.13 -0.35
C LEU A 265 25.82 -10.27 0.62
N LEU A 266 24.93 -11.24 0.83
CA LEU A 266 25.07 -12.29 1.85
C LEU A 266 26.35 -13.15 1.71
N PRO A 267 26.78 -13.60 0.51
CA PRO A 267 27.98 -14.44 0.36
C PRO A 267 29.29 -13.72 0.70
N ARG A 268 29.30 -12.39 0.79
CA ARG A 268 30.49 -11.58 1.09
C ARG A 268 30.78 -11.48 2.59
N GLN A 269 29.92 -12.08 3.42
CA GLN A 269 30.07 -12.04 4.88
C GLN A 269 31.04 -13.12 5.37
N ALA A 270 31.71 -12.85 6.49
CA ALA A 270 32.62 -13.80 7.10
C ALA A 270 31.82 -14.99 7.67
N PRO A 271 32.28 -16.25 7.52
CA PRO A 271 31.55 -17.43 7.98
C PRO A 271 31.34 -17.53 9.50
N THR A 272 32.02 -16.71 10.29
CA THR A 272 32.20 -16.91 11.73
C THR A 272 31.16 -16.24 12.62
N GLU A 273 30.41 -15.24 12.15
CA GLU A 273 29.35 -14.57 12.93
C GLU A 273 28.01 -14.67 12.19
N GLY A 274 26.99 -15.23 12.83
CA GLY A 274 25.64 -15.37 12.27
C GLY A 274 25.55 -16.23 11.01
N GLY A 275 26.51 -17.13 10.80
CA GLY A 275 26.59 -17.97 9.59
C GLY A 275 25.34 -18.82 9.37
N ASP A 276 24.69 -19.27 10.43
CA ASP A 276 23.44 -20.00 10.38
C ASP A 276 22.28 -19.16 9.81
N LYS A 277 22.12 -17.94 10.32
CA LYS A 277 21.16 -16.94 9.82
C LYS A 277 21.40 -16.63 8.34
N ILE A 278 22.67 -16.40 7.97
CA ILE A 278 23.06 -16.09 6.59
C ILE A 278 22.73 -17.25 5.65
N LEU A 279 22.99 -18.50 6.05
CA LEU A 279 22.62 -19.68 5.27
C LEU A 279 21.11 -19.76 5.05
N PHE A 280 20.31 -19.53 6.09
CA PHE A 280 18.86 -19.49 5.97
C PHE A 280 18.39 -18.37 5.02
N GLN A 281 18.89 -17.14 5.20
CA GLN A 281 18.53 -15.99 4.36
C GLN A 281 18.86 -16.22 2.88
N ARG A 282 20.01 -16.85 2.61
CA ARG A 282 20.39 -17.25 1.24
C ARG A 282 19.45 -18.32 0.70
N ALA A 283 19.15 -19.35 1.49
CA ALA A 283 18.22 -20.41 1.08
C ALA A 283 16.84 -19.84 0.73
N TRP A 284 16.32 -18.94 1.58
CA TRP A 284 15.04 -18.27 1.35
C TRP A 284 15.06 -17.41 0.09
N SER A 285 16.15 -16.68 -0.15
CA SER A 285 16.30 -15.86 -1.35
C SER A 285 16.36 -16.69 -2.63
N HIS A 286 17.09 -17.80 -2.63
CA HIS A 286 17.09 -18.74 -3.76
C HIS A 286 15.70 -19.33 -4.01
N ALA A 287 14.98 -19.73 -2.95
CA ALA A 287 13.63 -20.25 -3.08
C ALA A 287 12.64 -19.23 -3.68
N ALA A 288 12.72 -17.95 -3.27
CA ALA A 288 11.89 -16.88 -3.82
C ALA A 288 12.18 -16.62 -5.31
N LEU A 289 13.44 -16.80 -5.74
CA LEU A 289 13.88 -16.70 -7.13
C LEU A 289 13.62 -17.98 -7.96
N GLY A 290 12.91 -18.97 -7.41
CA GLY A 290 12.60 -20.22 -8.13
C GLY A 290 13.81 -21.15 -8.30
N GLN A 291 14.77 -21.10 -7.38
CA GLN A 291 16.00 -21.92 -7.35
C GLN A 291 15.94 -22.92 -6.18
N PRO A 292 15.08 -23.96 -6.27
CA PRO A 292 14.79 -24.85 -5.14
C PRO A 292 15.96 -25.75 -4.76
N ASP A 293 16.82 -26.14 -5.72
CA ASP A 293 17.93 -27.05 -5.46
C ASP A 293 19.03 -26.35 -4.66
N GLU A 294 19.35 -25.11 -5.00
CA GLU A 294 20.26 -24.24 -4.25
C GLU A 294 19.73 -23.97 -2.84
N ALA A 295 18.44 -23.69 -2.71
CA ALA A 295 17.80 -23.48 -1.42
C ALA A 295 17.93 -24.72 -0.52
N ARG A 296 17.64 -25.93 -1.05
CA ARG A 296 17.75 -27.18 -0.31
C ARG A 296 19.19 -27.48 0.12
N ALA A 297 20.16 -27.29 -0.78
CA ALA A 297 21.57 -27.51 -0.47
C ALA A 297 22.04 -26.63 0.70
N LEU A 298 21.59 -25.37 0.76
CA LEU A 298 21.92 -24.45 1.85
C LEU A 298 21.24 -24.82 3.17
N ILE A 299 20.02 -25.35 3.14
CA ILE A 299 19.33 -25.84 4.34
C ILE A 299 20.00 -27.12 4.87
N ASP A 300 20.44 -28.01 3.98
CA ASP A 300 21.20 -29.20 4.35
C ASP A 300 22.56 -28.83 4.95
N GLN A 301 23.21 -27.80 4.39
CA GLN A 301 24.43 -27.23 4.96
C GLN A 301 24.16 -26.61 6.33
N LEU A 302 23.07 -25.84 6.51
CA LEU A 302 22.68 -25.27 7.79
C LEU A 302 22.53 -26.36 8.86
N ALA A 303 21.88 -27.48 8.54
CA ALA A 303 21.73 -28.63 9.43
C ALA A 303 23.05 -29.33 9.77
N ALA A 304 23.99 -29.38 8.82
CA ALA A 304 25.29 -30.01 9.02
C ALA A 304 26.24 -29.13 9.85
N ASP A 305 26.32 -27.84 9.52
CA ASP A 305 27.28 -26.90 10.11
C ASP A 305 26.76 -26.34 11.46
N TYR A 306 25.44 -26.24 11.65
CA TYR A 306 24.80 -25.63 12.82
C TYR A 306 23.59 -26.45 13.33
N PRO A 307 23.80 -27.66 13.89
CA PRO A 307 22.72 -28.59 14.26
C PRO A 307 21.76 -28.09 15.35
N ASP A 308 22.19 -27.12 16.16
CA ASP A 308 21.39 -26.52 17.23
C ASP A 308 20.84 -25.12 16.85
N SER A 309 20.94 -24.73 15.58
CA SER A 309 20.51 -23.39 15.16
C SER A 309 18.98 -23.21 15.26
N PRO A 310 18.49 -22.08 15.80
CA PRO A 310 17.07 -21.77 15.79
C PRO A 310 16.52 -21.57 14.37
N TRP A 311 17.38 -21.32 13.38
CA TRP A 311 17.01 -21.17 11.97
C TRP A 311 16.67 -22.49 11.27
N LEU A 312 16.91 -23.65 11.92
CA LEU A 312 16.54 -24.94 11.36
C LEU A 312 15.03 -25.13 11.25
N ALA A 313 14.25 -24.64 12.21
CA ALA A 313 12.79 -24.74 12.15
C ALA A 313 12.19 -24.04 10.92
N PRO A 314 12.46 -22.74 10.68
CA PRO A 314 12.01 -22.10 9.44
C PRO A 314 12.70 -22.68 8.19
N GLY A 315 13.95 -23.15 8.30
CA GLY A 315 14.65 -23.86 7.22
C GLY A 315 13.94 -25.15 6.79
N HIS A 316 13.47 -25.97 7.72
CA HIS A 316 12.69 -27.18 7.42
C HIS A 316 11.33 -26.85 6.80
N ALA A 317 10.64 -25.81 7.31
CA ALA A 317 9.38 -25.35 6.71
C ALA A 317 9.58 -24.88 5.25
N LEU A 318 10.68 -24.17 4.99
CA LEU A 318 11.08 -23.77 3.64
C LEU A 318 11.34 -24.99 2.74
N LYS A 319 12.17 -25.93 3.20
CA LYS A 319 12.49 -27.16 2.45
C LYS A 319 11.23 -27.95 2.10
N GLU A 320 10.36 -28.19 3.09
CA GLU A 320 9.12 -28.93 2.90
C GLU A 320 8.17 -28.20 1.92
N SER A 321 8.08 -26.87 2.02
CA SER A 321 7.29 -26.06 1.08
C SER A 321 7.77 -26.19 -0.36
N GLN A 322 9.09 -26.23 -0.59
CA GLN A 322 9.67 -26.44 -1.91
C GLN A 322 9.49 -27.87 -2.42
N GLU A 323 9.55 -28.88 -1.57
CA GLU A 323 9.33 -30.29 -1.94
C GLU A 323 7.87 -30.57 -2.33
N GLN A 324 6.93 -29.94 -1.63
CA GLN A 324 5.50 -30.12 -1.86
C GLN A 324 4.87 -29.00 -2.73
N TYR A 325 5.69 -28.15 -3.37
CA TYR A 325 5.22 -26.92 -4.00
C TYR A 325 4.09 -27.18 -5.00
N ASP A 326 4.27 -28.09 -5.97
CA ASP A 326 3.26 -28.36 -7.00
C ASP A 326 1.95 -28.91 -6.42
N ALA A 327 2.05 -29.78 -5.41
CA ALA A 327 0.88 -30.36 -4.75
C ALA A 327 0.11 -29.30 -3.95
N ARG A 328 0.83 -28.45 -3.21
CA ARG A 328 0.26 -27.34 -2.44
C ARG A 328 -0.30 -26.26 -3.36
N LEU A 329 0.41 -25.89 -4.43
CA LEU A 329 -0.05 -24.96 -5.46
C LEU A 329 -1.42 -25.38 -6.02
N LYS A 330 -1.57 -26.67 -6.36
CA LYS A 330 -2.84 -27.22 -6.82
C LYS A 330 -3.93 -27.12 -5.75
N ALA A 331 -3.62 -27.44 -4.49
CA ALA A 331 -4.58 -27.36 -3.39
C ALA A 331 -5.04 -25.91 -3.12
N PHE A 332 -4.11 -24.97 -3.07
CA PHE A 332 -4.39 -23.53 -2.94
C PHE A 332 -5.20 -23.00 -4.13
N SER A 333 -4.82 -23.36 -5.36
CA SER A 333 -5.54 -22.95 -6.57
C SER A 333 -7.00 -23.46 -6.54
N ASN A 334 -7.22 -24.73 -6.15
CA ASN A 334 -8.56 -25.28 -6.00
C ASN A 334 -9.37 -24.59 -4.88
N ALA A 335 -8.74 -24.30 -3.75
CA ALA A 335 -9.35 -23.58 -2.64
C ALA A 335 -9.81 -22.18 -3.06
N LEU A 336 -8.98 -21.44 -3.80
CA LEU A 336 -9.34 -20.11 -4.32
C LEU A 336 -10.53 -20.17 -5.29
N ILE A 337 -10.60 -21.19 -6.16
CA ILE A 337 -11.74 -21.39 -7.06
C ILE A 337 -13.02 -21.59 -6.27
N SER A 338 -13.00 -22.51 -5.30
CA SER A 338 -14.20 -22.84 -4.53
C SER A 338 -14.67 -21.64 -3.71
N ALA A 339 -13.75 -20.90 -3.09
CA ALA A 339 -14.08 -19.69 -2.35
C ALA A 339 -14.65 -18.59 -3.25
N ALA A 340 -14.03 -18.33 -4.42
CA ALA A 340 -14.53 -17.35 -5.38
C ALA A 340 -15.94 -17.71 -5.89
N LYS A 341 -16.19 -18.99 -6.16
CA LYS A 341 -17.51 -19.48 -6.55
C LYS A 341 -18.54 -19.31 -5.42
N ALA A 342 -18.19 -19.67 -4.19
CA ALA A 342 -19.06 -19.51 -3.03
C ALA A 342 -19.48 -18.05 -2.80
N ILE A 343 -18.58 -17.09 -3.05
CA ILE A 343 -18.89 -15.66 -2.97
C ILE A 343 -19.75 -15.21 -4.16
N ALA A 344 -19.51 -15.74 -5.36
CA ALA A 344 -20.31 -15.41 -6.54
C ALA A 344 -21.76 -15.90 -6.45
N ASP A 345 -21.96 -17.05 -5.81
CA ASP A 345 -23.27 -17.67 -5.55
C ASP A 345 -23.87 -17.23 -4.19
N LEU A 346 -23.36 -16.16 -3.58
CA LEU A 346 -23.78 -15.70 -2.25
C LEU A 346 -25.22 -15.16 -2.29
N GLU A 347 -26.05 -15.61 -1.35
CA GLU A 347 -27.40 -15.06 -1.09
C GLU A 347 -27.51 -14.46 0.31
N ALA A 348 -27.07 -15.20 1.34
CA ALA A 348 -27.00 -14.74 2.71
C ALA A 348 -25.68 -15.16 3.39
N LEU A 349 -25.14 -14.29 4.23
CA LEU A 349 -23.88 -14.47 4.97
C LEU A 349 -24.04 -13.94 6.39
N GLU A 350 -23.42 -14.61 7.35
CA GLU A 350 -23.00 -13.96 8.59
C GLU A 350 -21.58 -14.37 8.97
N GLY A 351 -20.92 -13.56 9.79
CA GLY A 351 -19.62 -13.86 10.34
C GLY A 351 -19.18 -12.85 11.39
N THR A 352 -18.10 -13.20 12.08
CA THR A 352 -17.52 -12.37 13.14
C THR A 352 -16.08 -12.03 12.81
N LEU A 353 -15.74 -10.75 12.79
CA LEU A 353 -14.37 -10.25 12.72
C LEU A 353 -13.89 -9.91 14.14
N LEU A 354 -12.70 -10.38 14.49
CA LEU A 354 -11.98 -10.08 15.71
C LEU A 354 -10.67 -9.39 15.37
N TYR A 355 -10.42 -8.25 16.01
CA TYR A 355 -9.18 -7.48 15.91
C TYR A 355 -8.51 -7.37 17.28
N THR A 356 -7.35 -8.00 17.46
CA THR A 356 -6.68 -8.14 18.77
C THR A 356 -5.69 -7.02 19.10
N ALA A 357 -5.16 -6.32 18.10
CA ALA A 357 -4.19 -5.24 18.28
C ALA A 357 -4.84 -3.84 18.27
N ALA A 358 -6.01 -3.70 18.89
CA ALA A 358 -6.62 -2.38 19.02
C ALA A 358 -5.69 -1.40 19.77
N PRO A 359 -5.65 -0.10 19.41
CA PRO A 359 -4.75 0.87 20.01
C PRO A 359 -4.77 0.97 21.54
N ASP A 360 -5.90 0.66 22.16
CA ASP A 360 -6.07 0.69 23.61
C ASP A 360 -5.90 -0.68 24.28
N GLY A 361 -5.39 -1.67 23.53
CA GLY A 361 -5.18 -3.05 23.97
C GLY A 361 -6.45 -3.87 24.20
N ARG A 362 -7.64 -3.32 23.89
CA ARG A 362 -8.92 -4.02 24.08
C ARG A 362 -9.42 -4.57 22.74
N PRO A 363 -9.64 -5.90 22.62
CA PRO A 363 -10.03 -6.50 21.35
C PRO A 363 -11.33 -5.90 20.83
N ILE A 364 -11.43 -5.75 19.52
CA ILE A 364 -12.63 -5.27 18.84
C ILE A 364 -13.27 -6.45 18.13
N THR A 365 -14.57 -6.64 18.32
CA THR A 365 -15.36 -7.66 17.65
C THR A 365 -16.44 -7.00 16.81
N ALA A 366 -16.48 -7.31 15.51
CA ALA A 366 -17.52 -6.87 14.60
C ALA A 366 -18.30 -8.08 14.09
N TYR A 367 -19.57 -8.19 14.50
CA TYR A 367 -20.52 -9.11 13.89
C TYR A 367 -21.08 -8.47 12.62
N VAL A 368 -21.23 -9.24 11.55
CA VAL A 368 -21.87 -8.81 10.30
C VAL A 368 -22.82 -9.91 9.83
N ALA A 369 -24.03 -9.53 9.42
CA ALA A 369 -24.98 -10.37 8.71
C ALA A 369 -25.60 -9.62 7.53
N MET A 370 -25.84 -10.35 6.45
CA MET A 370 -26.46 -9.81 5.25
C MET A 370 -27.34 -10.87 4.57
N ASP A 371 -28.45 -10.42 3.98
CA ASP A 371 -29.30 -11.17 3.05
C ASP A 371 -29.55 -10.28 1.82
N LEU A 372 -28.98 -10.68 0.69
CA LEU A 372 -28.91 -9.84 -0.50
C LEU A 372 -30.28 -9.69 -1.18
N GLU A 373 -31.09 -10.75 -1.23
CA GLU A 373 -32.42 -10.67 -1.87
C GLU A 373 -33.42 -9.91 -0.99
N ARG A 374 -33.30 -10.03 0.33
CA ARG A 374 -34.15 -9.29 1.27
C ARG A 374 -33.67 -7.87 1.55
N ASN A 375 -32.54 -7.46 0.97
CA ASN A 375 -31.88 -6.18 1.25
C ASN A 375 -31.71 -5.92 2.77
N PHE A 376 -31.30 -6.95 3.50
CA PHE A 376 -31.14 -6.91 4.95
C PHE A 376 -29.67 -6.87 5.33
N PHE A 377 -29.29 -5.95 6.21
CA PHE A 377 -27.95 -5.85 6.77
C PHE A 377 -28.01 -5.61 8.27
N ALA A 378 -27.17 -6.31 9.02
CA ALA A 378 -26.97 -6.07 10.44
C ALA A 378 -25.48 -6.09 10.79
N THR A 379 -25.06 -5.17 11.65
CA THR A 379 -23.72 -5.14 12.23
C THR A 379 -23.75 -4.75 13.69
N GLN A 380 -22.88 -5.36 14.48
CA GLN A 380 -22.62 -4.92 15.85
C GLN A 380 -21.12 -4.85 16.09
N LEU A 381 -20.67 -3.71 16.59
CA LEU A 381 -19.30 -3.47 16.97
C LEU A 381 -19.19 -3.44 18.49
N ARG A 382 -18.37 -4.33 19.02
CA ARG A 382 -18.07 -4.43 20.45
C ARG A 382 -16.59 -4.17 20.69
N ARG A 383 -16.30 -3.51 21.80
CA ARG A 383 -14.94 -3.40 22.33
C ARG A 383 -14.88 -4.19 23.62
N ALA A 384 -14.14 -5.29 23.61
CA ALA A 384 -14.30 -6.38 24.55
C ALA A 384 -15.80 -6.74 24.66
N GLU A 385 -16.39 -6.66 25.85
CA GLU A 385 -17.80 -6.99 26.08
C GLU A 385 -18.76 -5.81 25.86
N THR A 386 -18.25 -4.60 25.67
CA THR A 386 -19.09 -3.39 25.59
C THR A 386 -19.56 -3.15 24.16
N LEU A 387 -20.88 -3.03 23.96
CA LEU A 387 -21.45 -2.61 22.68
C LEU A 387 -21.15 -1.12 22.45
N GLU A 388 -20.39 -0.84 21.38
CA GLU A 388 -20.06 0.52 20.97
C GLU A 388 -21.08 1.04 19.95
N LEU A 389 -21.50 0.17 19.03
CA LEU A 389 -22.43 0.45 17.93
C LEU A 389 -23.23 -0.81 17.59
N ALA A 390 -24.52 -0.64 17.30
CA ALA A 390 -25.30 -1.61 16.56
C ALA A 390 -26.12 -0.91 15.47
N TYR A 391 -26.19 -1.53 14.30
CA TYR A 391 -26.96 -1.05 13.16
C TYR A 391 -27.64 -2.23 12.46
N GLU A 392 -28.93 -2.09 12.20
CA GLU A 392 -29.71 -3.02 11.38
C GLU A 392 -30.55 -2.20 10.39
N THR A 393 -30.65 -2.67 9.16
CA THR A 393 -31.49 -2.08 8.13
C THR A 393 -32.10 -3.17 7.25
N GLY A 394 -33.33 -2.95 6.81
CA GLY A 394 -34.03 -3.82 5.89
C GLY A 394 -35.29 -3.14 5.36
N PRO A 395 -36.15 -3.89 4.64
CA PRO A 395 -37.37 -3.35 4.05
C PRO A 395 -38.34 -2.75 5.07
N ASP A 396 -38.28 -3.20 6.33
CA ASP A 396 -39.15 -2.78 7.44
C ASP A 396 -38.60 -1.57 8.24
N GLY A 397 -37.51 -0.97 7.76
CA GLY A 397 -36.87 0.19 8.35
C GLY A 397 -35.47 -0.09 8.88
N ALA A 398 -34.98 0.80 9.73
CA ALA A 398 -33.65 0.71 10.32
C ALA A 398 -33.69 0.86 11.84
N LEU A 399 -32.74 0.22 12.53
CA LEU A 399 -32.54 0.30 13.97
C LEU A 399 -31.09 0.66 14.26
N LEU A 400 -30.88 1.68 15.10
CA LEU A 400 -29.55 2.18 15.43
C LEU A 400 -29.36 2.31 16.95
N TYR A 401 -28.16 1.98 17.39
CA TYR A 401 -27.68 2.23 18.73
C TYR A 401 -26.23 2.73 18.69
N LYS A 402 -25.96 3.76 19.48
CA LYS A 402 -24.60 4.22 19.78
C LYS A 402 -24.39 4.20 21.28
N ARG A 403 -23.20 3.82 21.72
CA ARG A 403 -22.83 3.87 23.14
C ARG A 403 -23.08 5.26 23.74
N GLY A 404 -23.74 5.26 24.89
CA GLY A 404 -24.14 6.47 25.61
C GLY A 404 -25.59 6.90 25.35
N ASP A 405 -26.22 6.38 24.30
CA ASP A 405 -27.63 6.60 24.06
C ASP A 405 -28.49 5.87 25.11
N LYS A 406 -29.62 6.49 25.45
CA LYS A 406 -30.60 5.96 26.42
C LYS A 406 -31.76 5.23 25.76
N VAL A 407 -31.83 5.25 24.44
CA VAL A 407 -32.89 4.64 23.63
C VAL A 407 -32.29 3.97 22.40
N LEU A 408 -33.00 2.98 21.85
CA LEU A 408 -32.80 2.52 20.49
C LEU A 408 -33.54 3.47 19.55
N ARG A 409 -32.95 3.81 18.40
CA ARG A 409 -33.60 4.67 17.40
C ARG A 409 -34.08 3.80 16.25
N ARG A 410 -35.40 3.78 16.02
CA ARG A 410 -36.00 3.05 14.91
C ARG A 410 -36.52 4.03 13.87
N ALA A 411 -36.02 3.96 12.65
CA ALA A 411 -36.65 4.59 11.50
C ALA A 411 -37.58 3.59 10.82
N LEU A 412 -38.72 4.05 10.31
CA LEU A 412 -39.60 3.23 9.47
C LEU A 412 -39.07 3.12 8.03
N GLU A 413 -38.27 4.09 7.61
CA GLU A 413 -37.53 4.07 6.35
C GLU A 413 -36.24 3.23 6.48
N PRO A 414 -35.87 2.45 5.44
CA PRO A 414 -34.59 1.79 5.38
C PRO A 414 -33.43 2.80 5.44
N GLY A 415 -32.33 2.41 6.08
CA GLY A 415 -31.09 3.16 6.05
C GLY A 415 -30.10 2.62 5.00
N PRO A 416 -28.99 3.34 4.77
CA PRO A 416 -27.97 2.97 3.80
C PRO A 416 -27.19 1.72 4.23
N VAL A 417 -26.84 0.88 3.27
CA VAL A 417 -26.08 -0.33 3.49
C VAL A 417 -24.60 -0.08 3.17
N PRO A 418 -23.65 -0.39 4.06
CA PRO A 418 -22.25 -0.37 3.72
C PRO A 418 -21.93 -1.44 2.65
N SER A 419 -21.33 -0.99 1.54
CA SER A 419 -20.76 -1.85 0.51
C SER A 419 -19.25 -1.70 0.48
N PHE A 420 -18.55 -2.74 0.02
CA PHE A 420 -17.12 -2.71 -0.21
C PHE A 420 -16.84 -3.12 -1.63
N LYS A 421 -16.11 -2.32 -2.38
CA LYS A 421 -15.56 -2.70 -3.68
C LYS A 421 -14.11 -3.12 -3.52
N VAL A 422 -13.82 -4.34 -3.91
CA VAL A 422 -12.47 -4.89 -3.96
C VAL A 422 -12.05 -5.01 -5.42
N ASP A 423 -10.85 -4.56 -5.74
CA ASP A 423 -10.23 -4.73 -7.06
C ASP A 423 -8.82 -5.32 -6.91
N LEU A 424 -8.48 -6.22 -7.82
CA LEU A 424 -7.18 -6.88 -7.91
C LEU A 424 -6.69 -6.77 -9.35
N GLN A 425 -5.65 -5.97 -9.55
CA GLN A 425 -5.07 -5.72 -10.86
C GLN A 425 -3.59 -6.03 -10.87
N ARG A 426 -3.06 -6.40 -12.04
CA ARG A 426 -1.63 -6.55 -12.23
C ARG A 426 -0.97 -5.18 -12.34
N GLY A 427 0.05 -4.94 -11.54
CA GLY A 427 0.88 -3.74 -11.59
C GLY A 427 1.86 -3.78 -12.77
N THR A 428 2.33 -2.61 -13.20
CA THR A 428 3.30 -2.45 -14.29
C THR A 428 4.69 -2.97 -13.94
N ASP A 429 5.00 -3.10 -12.66
CA ASP A 429 6.24 -3.68 -12.15
C ASP A 429 6.19 -5.21 -12.01
N GLY A 430 5.15 -5.84 -12.55
CA GLY A 430 4.91 -7.27 -12.43
C GLY A 430 4.28 -7.70 -11.11
N GLY A 431 4.05 -6.76 -10.17
CA GLY A 431 3.35 -7.01 -8.92
C GLY A 431 1.82 -7.04 -9.07
N PHE A 432 1.12 -7.08 -7.94
CA PHE A 432 -0.33 -6.99 -7.88
C PHE A 432 -0.76 -5.82 -6.99
N ASN A 433 -1.68 -5.02 -7.51
CA ASN A 433 -2.32 -3.92 -6.81
C ASN A 433 -3.68 -4.38 -6.29
N PHE A 434 -3.88 -4.22 -4.99
CA PHE A 434 -5.15 -4.46 -4.33
C PHE A 434 -5.72 -3.12 -3.89
N SER A 435 -6.97 -2.83 -4.26
CA SER A 435 -7.69 -1.67 -3.76
C SER A 435 -8.98 -2.08 -3.09
N LEU A 436 -9.24 -1.51 -1.92
CA LEU A 436 -10.48 -1.63 -1.18
C LEU A 436 -11.12 -0.24 -1.10
N ALA A 437 -12.34 -0.10 -1.59
CA ALA A 437 -13.15 1.11 -1.41
C ALA A 437 -14.39 0.75 -0.60
N ALA A 438 -14.77 1.60 0.36
CA ALA A 438 -16.01 1.47 1.12
C ALA A 438 -17.02 2.50 0.59
N ASN A 439 -18.22 2.04 0.28
CA ASN A 439 -19.33 2.82 -0.25
C ASN A 439 -20.55 2.69 0.68
N LEU A 440 -21.53 3.58 0.50
CA LEU A 440 -22.86 3.46 1.09
C LEU A 440 -23.86 3.37 -0.04
N GLU A 441 -24.62 2.29 -0.07
CA GLU A 441 -25.57 1.98 -1.13
C GLU A 441 -26.99 1.87 -0.56
N ASP A 442 -28.00 2.07 -1.40
CA ASP A 442 -29.40 1.86 -1.00
C ASP A 442 -29.80 0.37 -1.11
N ASN A 443 -28.98 -0.46 -1.79
CA ASN A 443 -29.28 -1.85 -2.12
C ASN A 443 -28.06 -2.78 -2.02
N LEU A 444 -28.17 -3.83 -1.20
CA LEU A 444 -27.17 -4.89 -1.08
C LEU A 444 -26.90 -5.69 -2.35
N GLY A 445 -27.88 -5.80 -3.24
CA GLY A 445 -27.71 -6.43 -4.55
C GLY A 445 -26.67 -5.74 -5.43
N ASP A 446 -26.31 -4.48 -5.12
CA ASP A 446 -25.22 -3.77 -5.79
C ASP A 446 -23.84 -4.27 -5.31
N LEU A 447 -23.69 -4.85 -4.12
CA LEU A 447 -22.42 -5.38 -3.60
C LEU A 447 -21.81 -6.44 -4.53
N ILE A 448 -22.58 -7.45 -4.95
CA ILE A 448 -22.10 -8.44 -5.92
C ILE A 448 -21.78 -7.77 -7.27
N ARG A 449 -22.60 -6.81 -7.69
CA ARG A 449 -22.42 -6.12 -8.97
C ARG A 449 -21.14 -5.29 -8.99
N GLU A 450 -20.83 -4.58 -7.92
CA GLU A 450 -19.62 -3.77 -7.76
C GLU A 450 -18.36 -4.64 -7.73
N ASN A 451 -18.43 -5.81 -7.10
CA ASN A 451 -17.32 -6.77 -7.01
C ASN A 451 -17.24 -7.75 -8.18
N ARG A 452 -18.16 -7.66 -9.15
CA ARG A 452 -18.19 -8.53 -10.32
C ARG A 452 -16.88 -8.52 -11.08
N SER A 453 -16.24 -7.37 -11.21
CA SER A 453 -14.93 -7.22 -11.86
C SER A 453 -13.84 -8.09 -11.21
N LEU A 454 -13.81 -8.16 -9.88
CA LEU A 454 -12.92 -9.05 -9.14
C LEU A 454 -13.32 -10.51 -9.32
N LEU A 455 -14.59 -10.84 -9.12
CA LEU A 455 -15.09 -12.22 -9.16
C LEU A 455 -14.96 -12.85 -10.55
N GLU A 456 -15.05 -12.04 -11.60
CA GLU A 456 -14.87 -12.46 -12.99
C GLU A 456 -13.40 -12.33 -13.46
N SER A 457 -12.53 -11.72 -12.64
CA SER A 457 -11.13 -11.48 -13.00
C SER A 457 -10.45 -12.77 -13.45
N PRO A 458 -9.72 -12.77 -14.58
CA PRO A 458 -8.95 -13.92 -15.03
C PRO A 458 -7.97 -14.45 -13.97
N LEU A 459 -7.55 -13.59 -13.04
CA LEU A 459 -6.68 -13.94 -11.90
C LEU A 459 -7.33 -14.92 -10.93
N LEU A 460 -8.66 -14.87 -10.77
CA LEU A 460 -9.42 -15.76 -9.89
C LEU A 460 -10.13 -16.86 -10.66
N THR A 461 -10.58 -16.59 -11.88
CA THR A 461 -11.42 -17.51 -12.67
C THR A 461 -10.62 -18.48 -13.53
N THR A 462 -9.42 -18.11 -13.98
CA THR A 462 -8.57 -18.99 -14.82
C THR A 462 -7.47 -19.69 -14.03
N ARG A 463 -7.08 -20.89 -14.48
CA ARG A 463 -5.96 -21.61 -13.87
C ARG A 463 -4.64 -20.83 -14.00
N ALA A 464 -4.38 -20.29 -15.19
CA ALA A 464 -3.16 -19.53 -15.45
C ALA A 464 -3.06 -18.29 -14.54
N GLY A 465 -4.15 -17.54 -14.38
CA GLY A 465 -4.17 -16.36 -13.51
C GLY A 465 -3.99 -16.69 -12.02
N ARG A 466 -4.58 -17.80 -11.54
CA ARG A 466 -4.35 -18.26 -10.15
C ARG A 466 -2.94 -18.74 -9.93
N ASP A 467 -2.39 -19.49 -10.88
CA ASP A 467 -1.00 -19.95 -10.82
C ASP A 467 -0.06 -18.73 -10.83
N GLU A 468 -0.37 -17.68 -11.60
CA GLU A 468 0.35 -16.40 -11.58
C GLU A 468 0.30 -15.73 -10.20
N LEU A 469 -0.90 -15.59 -9.60
CA LEU A 469 -1.07 -15.00 -8.27
C LEU A 469 -0.30 -15.78 -7.19
N LEU A 470 -0.37 -17.11 -7.21
CA LEU A 470 0.31 -17.97 -6.24
C LEU A 470 1.82 -18.02 -6.47
N ASN A 471 2.29 -17.93 -7.71
CA ASN A 471 3.72 -17.77 -8.02
C ASN A 471 4.23 -16.42 -7.50
N TYR A 472 3.46 -15.35 -7.64
CA TYR A 472 3.83 -14.05 -7.08
C TYR A 472 3.93 -14.07 -5.55
N LEU A 473 3.12 -14.88 -4.84
CA LEU A 473 3.32 -15.08 -3.40
C LEU A 473 4.70 -15.66 -3.10
N ARG A 474 5.15 -16.67 -3.86
CA ARG A 474 6.50 -17.25 -3.74
C ARG A 474 7.57 -16.20 -4.03
N GLU A 475 7.44 -15.46 -5.12
CA GLU A 475 8.36 -14.38 -5.50
C GLU A 475 8.37 -13.23 -4.49
N SER A 476 7.28 -13.09 -3.71
CA SER A 476 7.17 -12.18 -2.57
C SER A 476 7.73 -12.74 -1.25
N GLY A 477 8.31 -13.95 -1.27
CA GLY A 477 8.92 -14.62 -0.12
C GLY A 477 7.95 -15.45 0.73
N TYR A 478 6.68 -15.60 0.33
CA TYR A 478 5.77 -16.49 1.04
C TYR A 478 6.01 -17.95 0.68
N LEU A 479 5.76 -18.82 1.65
CA LEU A 479 5.82 -20.26 1.54
C LEU A 479 4.41 -20.82 1.57
N LEU A 480 4.07 -21.60 0.55
CA LEU A 480 2.87 -22.43 0.61
C LEU A 480 3.10 -23.49 1.68
N GLY A 481 2.48 -23.29 2.84
CA GLY A 481 2.62 -24.14 4.02
C GLY A 481 1.74 -25.37 3.95
N GLU A 482 1.58 -26.01 5.11
CA GLU A 482 0.81 -27.24 5.23
C GLU A 482 -0.66 -27.07 4.80
N VAL A 483 -1.19 -28.08 4.12
CA VAL A 483 -2.61 -28.21 3.79
C VAL A 483 -3.17 -29.39 4.58
N LYS A 484 -4.02 -29.11 5.56
CA LYS A 484 -4.69 -30.15 6.39
C LYS A 484 -6.13 -30.31 5.94
N GLN A 485 -6.59 -31.56 5.80
CA GLN A 485 -8.01 -31.85 5.64
C GLN A 485 -8.64 -31.96 7.04
N ILE A 486 -9.76 -31.27 7.28
CA ILE A 486 -10.48 -31.27 8.56
C ILE A 486 -11.97 -31.45 8.27
N ASP A 487 -12.57 -32.54 8.77
CA ASP A 487 -14.01 -32.81 8.66
C ASP A 487 -14.57 -32.53 7.26
N GLY A 488 -13.87 -33.03 6.24
CA GLY A 488 -14.16 -32.89 4.82
C GLY A 488 -13.89 -31.49 4.21
N GLY A 489 -13.59 -30.49 5.04
CA GLY A 489 -13.02 -29.21 4.64
C GLY A 489 -11.48 -29.21 4.58
N ALA A 490 -10.90 -28.01 4.45
CA ALA A 490 -9.46 -27.82 4.35
C ALA A 490 -8.97 -26.60 5.14
N THR A 491 -7.82 -26.75 5.80
CA THR A 491 -7.04 -25.63 6.35
C THR A 491 -5.80 -25.44 5.50
N LEU A 492 -5.62 -24.24 4.96
CA LEU A 492 -4.46 -23.85 4.17
C LEU A 492 -3.62 -22.85 4.95
N LYS A 493 -2.34 -23.15 5.13
CA LYS A 493 -1.39 -22.30 5.85
C LYS A 493 -0.48 -21.57 4.87
N LEU A 494 -0.46 -20.25 4.89
CA LEU A 494 0.55 -19.44 4.21
C LEU A 494 1.55 -18.95 5.26
N LEU A 495 2.83 -19.13 5.00
CA LEU A 495 3.92 -18.75 5.91
C LEU A 495 4.76 -17.67 5.27
N ARG A 496 5.23 -16.70 6.04
CA ARG A 496 6.30 -15.81 5.62
C ARG A 496 7.32 -15.70 6.76
N PRO A 497 8.52 -16.27 6.58
CA PRO A 497 9.60 -16.12 7.54
C PRO A 497 9.94 -14.65 7.80
N ASP A 498 10.58 -14.38 8.93
CA ASP A 498 11.23 -13.09 9.18
C ASP A 498 12.74 -13.25 8.96
N ALA A 499 13.36 -12.27 8.28
CA ALA A 499 14.78 -12.34 7.96
C ALA A 499 15.67 -12.16 9.19
N ARG A 500 15.14 -11.60 10.29
CA ARG A 500 15.89 -11.16 11.46
C ARG A 500 15.70 -12.07 12.65
N ASP A 501 14.50 -12.63 12.81
CA ASP A 501 14.08 -13.45 13.94
C ASP A 501 13.46 -14.79 13.46
N PRO A 502 14.04 -15.94 13.83
CA PRO A 502 13.54 -17.25 13.42
C PRO A 502 12.13 -17.57 13.95
N ASP A 503 11.71 -16.94 15.06
CA ASP A 503 10.42 -17.18 15.71
C ASP A 503 9.32 -16.20 15.26
N ALA A 504 9.69 -15.08 14.63
CA ALA A 504 8.75 -14.03 14.19
C ALA A 504 8.08 -14.32 12.82
N SER A 505 8.00 -15.58 12.41
CA SER A 505 7.36 -15.95 11.15
C SER A 505 5.86 -15.61 11.15
N SER A 506 5.43 -14.78 10.21
CA SER A 506 4.01 -14.49 10.03
C SER A 506 3.28 -15.70 9.44
N THR A 507 2.09 -15.97 9.96
CA THR A 507 1.23 -17.06 9.51
C THR A 507 -0.13 -16.52 9.12
N THR A 508 -0.60 -16.91 7.93
CA THR A 508 -1.98 -16.72 7.51
C THR A 508 -2.66 -18.08 7.40
N LEU A 509 -3.88 -18.19 7.95
CA LEU A 509 -4.68 -19.42 7.92
C LEU A 509 -5.98 -19.16 7.18
N PHE A 510 -6.27 -20.01 6.20
CA PHE A 510 -7.57 -20.07 5.52
C PHE A 510 -8.26 -21.37 5.92
N GLN A 511 -9.53 -21.28 6.32
CA GLN A 511 -10.34 -22.44 6.68
C GLN A 511 -11.53 -22.54 5.74
N LEU A 512 -11.64 -23.66 5.05
CA LEU A 512 -12.73 -24.00 4.14
C LEU A 512 -13.54 -25.17 4.69
N ASN A 513 -14.86 -25.16 4.48
CA ASN A 513 -15.72 -26.32 4.74
C ASN A 513 -15.73 -27.30 3.55
N GLU A 514 -16.52 -28.38 3.66
CA GLU A 514 -16.71 -29.40 2.59
C GLU A 514 -17.22 -28.82 1.26
N ALA A 515 -18.04 -27.76 1.32
CA ALA A 515 -18.54 -27.06 0.14
C ALA A 515 -17.49 -26.10 -0.47
N GLY A 516 -16.32 -25.97 0.16
CA GLY A 516 -15.24 -25.07 -0.25
C GLY A 516 -15.51 -23.60 0.04
N GLN A 517 -16.43 -23.29 0.95
CA GLN A 517 -16.74 -21.95 1.40
C GLN A 517 -15.75 -21.51 2.49
N LEU A 518 -15.36 -20.24 2.50
CA LEU A 518 -14.47 -19.68 3.52
C LEU A 518 -15.22 -19.51 4.84
N ILE A 519 -14.88 -20.33 5.83
CA ILE A 519 -15.49 -20.32 7.17
C ILE A 519 -14.63 -19.61 8.22
N GLY A 520 -13.35 -19.38 7.93
CA GLY A 520 -12.44 -18.70 8.82
C GLY A 520 -11.17 -18.20 8.14
N LEU A 521 -10.65 -17.09 8.64
CA LEU A 521 -9.42 -16.43 8.16
C LEU A 521 -8.62 -15.93 9.37
N THR A 522 -7.30 -16.06 9.34
CA THR A 522 -6.42 -15.42 10.33
C THR A 522 -5.26 -14.77 9.62
N ILE A 523 -5.09 -13.46 9.78
CA ILE A 523 -4.00 -12.65 9.23
C ILE A 523 -3.53 -11.69 10.30
N GLY A 524 -2.33 -11.93 10.87
CA GLY A 524 -1.81 -11.10 11.96
C GLY A 524 -2.81 -11.02 13.12
N ASP A 525 -3.18 -9.79 13.48
CA ASP A 525 -4.14 -9.50 14.56
C ASP A 525 -5.61 -9.51 14.12
N ILE A 526 -5.89 -9.85 12.86
CA ILE A 526 -7.26 -9.99 12.34
C ILE A 526 -7.60 -11.46 12.25
N LYS A 527 -8.73 -11.83 12.84
CA LYS A 527 -9.35 -13.14 12.71
C LYS A 527 -10.78 -12.98 12.24
N ILE A 528 -11.18 -13.74 11.24
CA ILE A 528 -12.59 -13.91 10.86
C ILE A 528 -12.97 -15.33 11.26
N GLU A 529 -14.07 -15.46 11.99
CA GLU A 529 -14.58 -16.72 12.50
C GLU A 529 -16.10 -16.82 12.33
N ASP A 530 -16.60 -18.04 12.51
CA ASP A 530 -18.02 -18.36 12.44
C ASP A 530 -18.72 -17.87 11.16
N MET A 531 -17.98 -17.83 10.04
CA MET A 531 -18.59 -17.46 8.76
C MET A 531 -19.54 -18.58 8.30
N ARG A 532 -20.79 -18.21 8.05
CA ARG A 532 -21.84 -19.12 7.58
C ARG A 532 -22.53 -18.54 6.36
N TYR A 533 -22.85 -19.41 5.42
CA TYR A 533 -23.54 -19.09 4.17
C TYR A 533 -24.90 -19.79 4.17
N GLY A 534 -25.90 -19.20 3.55
CA GLY A 534 -27.21 -19.81 3.41
C GLY A 534 -28.02 -19.21 2.27
N GLU A 535 -29.14 -19.88 1.98
CA GLU A 535 -30.15 -19.38 1.04
C GLU A 535 -30.89 -18.20 1.66
N SER A 536 -31.25 -17.23 0.82
CA SER A 536 -32.00 -16.04 1.25
C SER A 536 -33.29 -16.46 1.95
N GLY A 537 -33.51 -15.88 3.12
CA GLY A 537 -34.72 -16.12 3.91
C GLY A 537 -34.88 -17.48 4.57
N ALA A 538 -33.99 -18.45 4.29
CA ALA A 538 -33.90 -19.72 5.01
C ALA A 538 -32.83 -19.67 6.12
N MET A 539 -31.83 -18.81 5.98
CA MET A 539 -30.76 -18.63 6.95
C MET A 539 -31.26 -17.95 8.23
N ALA A 540 -31.07 -18.60 9.38
CA ALA A 540 -31.37 -18.03 10.69
C ALA A 540 -30.13 -17.35 11.28
N PHE A 541 -30.09 -16.01 11.20
CA PHE A 541 -28.99 -15.20 11.74
C PHE A 541 -28.88 -15.32 13.26
N SER A 542 -27.65 -15.44 13.76
CA SER A 542 -27.31 -15.56 15.17
C SER A 542 -26.83 -14.23 15.73
N GLN A 543 -27.63 -13.16 15.51
CA GLN A 543 -27.27 -11.81 15.92
C GLN A 543 -27.07 -11.71 17.44
N PRO A 544 -26.06 -10.94 17.91
CA PRO A 544 -25.93 -10.68 19.35
C PRO A 544 -27.11 -9.86 19.88
N GLU A 545 -27.41 -9.97 21.17
CA GLU A 545 -28.55 -9.27 21.77
C GLU A 545 -28.37 -7.74 21.77
N TRP A 546 -29.44 -7.03 21.41
CA TRP A 546 -29.56 -5.58 21.55
C TRP A 546 -29.65 -5.17 23.03
N PRO A 547 -29.18 -3.98 23.41
CA PRO A 547 -29.30 -3.51 24.79
C PRO A 547 -30.77 -3.30 25.16
N PRO A 548 -31.17 -3.58 26.42
CA PRO A 548 -32.55 -3.51 26.86
C PRO A 548 -32.99 -2.06 27.12
N LEU A 549 -33.09 -1.26 26.05
CA LEU A 549 -33.46 0.14 26.06
C LEU A 549 -34.81 0.35 25.37
N ASP A 550 -35.52 1.41 25.76
CA ASP A 550 -36.76 1.82 25.08
C ASP A 550 -36.47 2.22 23.62
N THR A 551 -37.42 1.98 22.72
CA THR A 551 -37.29 2.36 21.30
C THR A 551 -38.00 3.68 21.02
N LEU A 552 -37.26 4.63 20.46
CA LEU A 552 -37.79 5.86 19.88
C LEU A 552 -37.98 5.67 18.38
N THR A 553 -39.23 5.68 17.93
CA THR A 553 -39.57 5.51 16.51
C THR A 553 -39.71 6.86 15.80
N THR A 554 -39.08 7.01 14.64
CA THR A 554 -39.20 8.13 13.70
C THR A 554 -39.71 7.65 12.34
N GLU A 555 -40.32 8.54 11.55
CA GLU A 555 -40.75 8.20 10.18
C GLU A 555 -39.53 8.08 9.25
N GLU A 556 -38.73 9.14 9.15
CA GLU A 556 -37.57 9.22 8.26
C GLU A 556 -36.28 8.72 8.92
N PHE A 557 -35.33 8.31 8.08
CA PHE A 557 -33.98 7.93 8.50
C PHE A 557 -33.11 9.17 8.79
N ASP A 558 -32.48 9.21 9.97
CA ASP A 558 -31.56 10.30 10.35
C ASP A 558 -30.14 10.03 9.85
N ALA A 559 -29.85 10.48 8.63
CA ALA A 559 -28.53 10.37 8.01
C ALA A 559 -27.43 11.06 8.83
N GLY A 560 -27.74 12.19 9.47
CA GLY A 560 -26.77 12.92 10.30
C GLY A 560 -26.33 12.10 11.51
N PHE A 561 -27.27 11.41 12.16
CA PHE A 561 -26.97 10.48 13.24
C PHE A 561 -26.16 9.27 12.76
N PHE A 562 -26.51 8.70 11.60
CA PHE A 562 -25.76 7.60 11.01
C PHE A 562 -24.31 7.97 10.67
N PHE A 563 -24.07 9.11 10.02
CA PHE A 563 -22.70 9.58 9.76
C PHE A 563 -21.95 9.92 11.05
N GLY A 564 -22.65 10.45 12.06
CA GLY A 564 -22.07 10.62 13.39
C GLY A 564 -21.63 9.28 14.01
N ILE A 565 -22.40 8.21 13.80
CA ILE A 565 -22.01 6.85 14.19
C ILE A 565 -20.74 6.40 13.45
N MET A 566 -20.70 6.56 12.12
CA MET A 566 -19.58 6.12 11.28
C MET A 566 -18.28 6.85 11.64
N ASP A 567 -18.36 8.15 11.94
CA ASP A 567 -17.22 8.94 12.41
C ASP A 567 -16.72 8.47 13.79
N ASN A 568 -17.61 8.07 14.69
CA ASN A 568 -17.17 7.48 15.97
C ASN A 568 -16.57 6.08 15.77
N MET A 569 -17.03 5.34 14.76
CA MET A 569 -16.47 4.05 14.41
C MET A 569 -15.05 4.17 13.84
N SER A 570 -14.76 5.15 12.98
CA SER A 570 -13.39 5.36 12.49
C SER A 570 -12.42 5.65 13.64
N GLN A 571 -12.84 6.48 14.61
CA GLN A 571 -12.06 6.80 15.82
C GLN A 571 -11.77 5.59 16.71
N ILE A 572 -12.57 4.51 16.63
CA ILE A 572 -12.35 3.29 17.41
C ILE A 572 -11.09 2.55 16.97
N PHE A 573 -10.70 2.70 15.70
CA PHE A 573 -9.54 2.06 15.07
C PHE A 573 -8.31 2.98 15.00
N ILE A 574 -8.45 4.27 15.31
CA ILE A 574 -7.37 5.27 15.33
C ILE A 574 -6.76 5.35 16.74
N GLU A 575 -5.43 5.50 16.83
CA GLU A 575 -4.74 5.65 18.12
C GLU A 575 -5.24 6.88 18.90
N PRO A 576 -5.37 6.81 20.24
CA PRO A 576 -5.80 7.95 21.06
C PRO A 576 -4.91 9.19 20.92
N SER A 577 -3.64 9.02 20.53
CA SER A 577 -2.66 10.08 20.25
C SER A 577 -2.96 10.87 18.97
N GLN A 578 -3.79 10.32 18.08
CA GLN A 578 -4.16 10.91 16.78
C GLN A 578 -5.59 11.49 16.77
N ARG A 579 -6.22 11.64 17.94
CA ARG A 579 -7.58 12.18 18.11
C ARG A 579 -7.64 13.67 18.39
#